data_AF-A0A933SY74-F1
#
_entry.id   AF-A0A933SY74-F1
#
_cell.length_a   1.000
_cell.length_b   1.000
_cell.length_c   1.000
_cell.angle_alpha   90.00
_cell.angle_beta   90.00
_cell.angle_gamma   90.00
#
_symmetry.space_group_name_H-M   'P 1'
#
loop_
_entity.id
_entity.type
_entity.pdbx_description
1 polymer ?
#
loop_
_entity_poly.entity_id
_entity_poly.type
_entity_poly.pdbx_seq_one_letter_code
_entity_poly.pdbx_strand_id
1 'polypeptide(L)'
;MGYTDIEKQKGFTLIEIAIVLVIIGILLSIGAGMVGTLTKRAKYNETKEIINAAVESVISYGAANNKLPIWGDGVADGSIDEFVEVIRNPNDAWTKPLYYIYDNNLTDVTIGGICGRKTTNLTVRICPDAACSTPTNIYDVAFIVLSGSENYNNQTAGNQGVTSATTINVYEVDVPNIDNYAGDINRPEPYDDIVKWITIDELRIKAGCVGAQLRILNNELPFGTKSTVYATAANPVRIIADGGVPFPDSADPGTEVEYKWCIQRNPASAPPGLSFRNAPDTANIIFNTDCSALAEGSWVQSDNIIIYGTPNETPLSSSSNYTLTFFVRDNNDSSGINDNITQKTFVLTINPTPPPVIVRNATGTTRYYRIDGGSCVTMINNATVSVGFTQMITFFKTPGNCSSNIVSCSHNNATLMAFDTDTDGQVRLSSITDTSCTIADD
;
A
#
# COMPACT_ATOMS: atom_id res chain seq x y z
N MET A 1 -53.98 -35.55 78.66
CA MET A 1 -52.85 -36.12 77.91
C MET A 1 -52.24 -34.97 77.11
N GLY A 2 -50.97 -34.63 77.36
CA GLY A 2 -50.27 -33.50 76.72
C GLY A 2 -49.78 -32.43 77.70
N TYR A 3 -48.92 -32.82 78.64
CA TYR A 3 -48.09 -31.87 79.40
C TYR A 3 -46.85 -31.56 78.54
N THR A 4 -46.72 -30.33 78.08
CA THR A 4 -45.55 -29.84 77.34
C THR A 4 -44.43 -29.50 78.32
N ASP A 5 -43.29 -30.20 78.19
CA ASP A 5 -42.03 -29.87 78.86
C ASP A 5 -41.56 -28.46 78.43
N ILE A 6 -41.51 -27.54 79.39
CA ILE A 6 -40.85 -26.25 79.23
C ILE A 6 -39.37 -26.49 79.48
N GLU A 7 -38.60 -26.59 78.40
CA GLU A 7 -37.14 -26.67 78.49
C GLU A 7 -36.58 -25.45 79.23
N LYS A 8 -35.69 -25.76 80.18
CA LYS A 8 -35.04 -24.82 81.09
C LYS A 8 -34.11 -23.91 80.28
N GLN A 9 -34.61 -22.76 79.83
CA GLN A 9 -33.78 -21.73 79.18
C GLN A 9 -32.75 -21.21 80.18
N LYS A 10 -31.50 -21.67 80.05
CA LYS A 10 -30.36 -21.09 80.75
C LYS A 10 -30.08 -19.74 80.09
N GLY A 11 -30.38 -18.65 80.80
CA GLY A 11 -30.01 -17.31 80.37
C GLY A 11 -28.49 -17.19 80.28
N PHE A 12 -27.99 -16.71 79.14
CA PHE A 12 -26.57 -16.37 78.96
C PHE A 12 -26.18 -15.29 79.98
N THR A 13 -25.01 -15.45 80.60
CA THR A 13 -24.53 -14.46 81.57
C THR A 13 -24.09 -13.20 80.84
N LEU A 14 -24.38 -12.02 81.41
CA LEU A 14 -24.07 -10.73 80.79
C LEU A 14 -22.57 -10.56 80.51
N ILE A 15 -21.73 -11.18 81.33
CA ILE A 15 -20.27 -11.18 81.16
C ILE A 15 -19.80 -12.00 79.96
N GLU A 16 -20.53 -13.07 79.63
CA GLU A 16 -20.19 -13.98 78.53
C GLU A 16 -20.50 -13.34 77.18
N ILE A 17 -21.60 -12.59 77.06
CA ILE A 17 -21.90 -11.74 75.90
C ILE A 17 -20.86 -10.60 75.78
N ALA A 18 -20.45 -9.99 76.90
CA ALA A 18 -19.48 -8.89 76.88
C ALA A 18 -18.10 -9.33 76.36
N ILE A 19 -17.62 -10.51 76.78
CA ILE A 19 -16.35 -11.07 76.29
C ILE A 19 -16.45 -11.39 74.78
N VAL A 20 -17.58 -11.95 74.32
CA VAL A 20 -17.79 -12.23 72.89
C VAL A 20 -17.78 -10.95 72.04
N LEU A 21 -18.41 -9.87 72.51
CA LEU A 21 -18.39 -8.58 71.80
C LEU A 21 -16.98 -7.97 71.73
N VAL A 22 -16.18 -8.09 72.78
CA VAL A 22 -14.78 -7.64 72.78
C VAL A 22 -13.95 -8.45 71.78
N ILE A 23 -14.12 -9.78 71.74
CA ILE A 23 -13.41 -10.64 70.77
C ILE A 23 -13.81 -10.29 69.33
N ILE A 24 -15.11 -10.13 69.05
CA ILE A 24 -15.59 -9.73 67.72
C ILE A 24 -15.06 -8.33 67.35
N GLY A 25 -15.05 -7.38 68.29
CA GLY A 25 -14.50 -6.04 68.07
C GLY A 25 -13.02 -6.07 67.70
N ILE A 26 -12.21 -6.88 68.40
CA ILE A 26 -10.79 -7.05 68.08
C ILE A 26 -10.60 -7.71 66.71
N LEU A 27 -11.37 -8.76 66.39
CA LEU A 27 -11.29 -9.44 65.10
C LEU A 27 -11.66 -8.53 63.92
N LEU A 28 -12.71 -7.73 64.06
CA LEU A 28 -13.10 -6.75 63.04
C LEU A 28 -12.05 -5.64 62.88
N SER A 29 -11.44 -5.20 63.98
CA SER A 29 -10.40 -4.17 63.97
C SER A 29 -9.14 -4.62 63.23
N ILE A 30 -8.71 -5.87 63.44
CA ILE A 30 -7.54 -6.43 62.75
C ILE A 30 -7.88 -6.74 61.28
N GLY A 31 -9.09 -7.27 61.01
CA GLY A 31 -9.52 -7.62 59.66
C GLY A 31 -9.61 -6.42 58.71
N ALA A 32 -10.03 -5.25 59.19
CA ALA A 32 -10.20 -4.06 58.36
C ALA A 32 -8.88 -3.52 57.77
N GLY A 33 -7.76 -3.63 58.48
CA GLY A 33 -6.46 -3.10 58.04
C GLY A 33 -5.85 -3.86 56.85
N MET A 34 -6.09 -5.16 56.74
CA MET A 34 -5.55 -5.99 55.65
C MET A 34 -6.34 -5.90 54.35
N VAL A 35 -7.62 -5.52 54.42
CA VAL A 35 -8.49 -5.41 53.24
C VAL A 35 -7.99 -4.30 52.31
N GLY A 36 -7.52 -3.17 52.85
CA GLY A 36 -7.12 -2.01 52.05
C GLY A 36 -5.97 -2.28 51.07
N THR A 37 -4.87 -2.89 51.53
CA THR A 37 -3.68 -3.14 50.67
C THR A 37 -3.93 -4.25 49.64
N LEU A 38 -4.70 -5.28 50.01
CA LEU A 38 -5.12 -6.33 49.10
C LEU A 38 -6.06 -5.80 48.02
N THR A 39 -7.02 -4.93 48.38
CA THR A 39 -7.91 -4.29 47.41
C THR A 39 -7.13 -3.39 46.45
N LYS A 40 -6.16 -2.60 46.91
CA LYS A 40 -5.32 -1.76 46.04
C LYS A 40 -4.56 -2.60 45.02
N ARG A 41 -3.89 -3.67 45.47
CA ARG A 41 -3.16 -4.59 44.58
C ARG A 41 -4.11 -5.29 43.59
N ALA A 42 -5.31 -5.68 44.03
CA ALA A 42 -6.32 -6.26 43.17
C ALA A 42 -6.76 -5.28 42.07
N LYS A 43 -7.07 -4.02 42.43
CA LYS A 43 -7.45 -2.97 41.48
C LYS A 43 -6.33 -2.59 40.51
N TYR A 44 -5.09 -2.57 40.97
CA TYR A 44 -3.94 -2.32 40.12
C TYR A 44 -3.76 -3.42 39.06
N ASN A 45 -3.85 -4.68 39.48
CA ASN A 45 -3.81 -5.80 38.55
C ASN A 45 -5.01 -5.79 37.59
N GLU A 46 -6.21 -5.52 38.10
CA GLU A 46 -7.43 -5.41 37.29
C GLU A 46 -7.31 -4.29 36.24
N THR A 47 -6.74 -3.13 36.62
CA THR A 47 -6.50 -2.03 35.69
C THR A 47 -5.47 -2.38 34.63
N LYS A 48 -4.41 -3.13 34.96
CA LYS A 48 -3.48 -3.67 33.95
C LYS A 48 -4.19 -4.58 32.96
N GLU A 49 -5.08 -5.46 33.43
CA GLU A 49 -5.86 -6.33 32.55
C GLU A 49 -6.84 -5.52 31.68
N ILE A 50 -7.46 -4.48 32.23
CA ILE A 50 -8.33 -3.56 31.48
C ILE A 50 -7.54 -2.84 30.38
N ILE A 51 -6.36 -2.28 30.69
CA ILE A 51 -5.49 -1.62 29.70
C ILE A 51 -5.02 -2.62 28.65
N ASN A 52 -4.62 -3.83 29.05
CA ASN A 52 -4.24 -4.87 28.12
C ASN A 52 -5.39 -5.20 27.16
N ALA A 53 -6.61 -5.37 27.68
CA ALA A 53 -7.79 -5.64 26.86
C ALA A 53 -8.14 -4.46 25.93
N ALA A 54 -7.99 -3.21 26.39
CA ALA A 54 -8.17 -2.02 25.57
C ALA A 54 -7.17 -1.98 24.40
N VAL A 55 -5.88 -2.22 24.69
CA VAL A 55 -4.83 -2.28 23.67
C VAL A 55 -5.10 -3.37 22.64
N GLU A 56 -5.48 -4.58 23.05
CA GLU A 56 -5.83 -5.66 22.13
C GLU A 56 -7.10 -5.34 21.31
N SER A 57 -8.04 -4.57 21.87
CA SER A 57 -9.24 -4.12 21.14
C SER A 57 -8.87 -3.11 20.05
N VAL A 58 -7.99 -2.15 20.36
CA VAL A 58 -7.46 -1.18 19.36
C VAL A 58 -6.67 -1.89 18.27
N ILE A 59 -5.83 -2.86 18.63
CA ILE A 59 -5.12 -3.70 17.64
C ILE A 59 -6.10 -4.43 16.74
N SER A 60 -7.12 -5.07 17.33
CA SER A 60 -8.14 -5.82 16.57
C SER A 60 -8.93 -4.91 15.62
N TYR A 61 -9.26 -3.69 16.07
CA TYR A 61 -9.87 -2.68 15.22
C TYR A 61 -8.94 -2.25 14.07
N GLY A 62 -7.67 -2.00 14.38
CA GLY A 62 -6.66 -1.66 13.37
C GLY A 62 -6.46 -2.76 12.33
N ALA A 63 -6.51 -4.02 12.74
CA ALA A 63 -6.46 -5.17 11.84
C ALA A 63 -7.66 -5.24 10.88
N ALA A 64 -8.86 -4.88 11.37
CA ALA A 64 -10.08 -4.92 10.57
C ALA A 64 -10.21 -3.72 9.61
N ASN A 65 -9.74 -2.54 10.01
CA ASN A 65 -10.00 -1.28 9.31
C ASN A 65 -8.75 -0.65 8.67
N ASN A 66 -7.54 -1.18 8.92
CA ASN A 66 -6.26 -0.59 8.50
C ASN A 66 -6.05 0.87 8.98
N LYS A 67 -6.74 1.26 10.05
CA LYS A 67 -6.64 2.58 10.68
C LYS A 67 -6.83 2.47 12.20
N LEU A 68 -6.29 3.43 12.94
CA LEU A 68 -6.56 3.58 14.37
C LEU A 68 -7.91 4.27 14.60
N PRO A 69 -8.62 3.93 15.69
CA PRO A 69 -9.76 4.74 16.12
C PRO A 69 -9.29 6.13 16.55
N ILE A 70 -10.17 7.11 16.48
CA ILE A 70 -9.86 8.46 16.95
C ILE A 70 -10.35 8.64 18.39
N TRP A 71 -9.83 9.67 19.07
CA TRP A 71 -10.48 10.16 20.27
C TRP A 71 -11.61 11.10 19.87
N GLY A 72 -12.86 10.75 20.21
CA GLY A 72 -14.01 11.60 19.92
C GLY A 72 -14.57 12.28 21.17
N ASP A 73 -15.88 12.43 21.27
CA ASP A 73 -16.53 13.18 22.35
C ASP A 73 -16.63 12.39 23.68
N GLY A 74 -16.28 11.10 23.64
CA GLY A 74 -16.30 10.22 24.80
C GLY A 74 -17.70 9.66 25.10
N VAL A 75 -18.63 9.79 24.16
CA VAL A 75 -19.99 9.25 24.19
C VAL A 75 -20.12 8.22 23.07
N ALA A 76 -20.49 6.98 23.42
CA ALA A 76 -20.79 5.99 22.40
C ALA A 76 -22.08 6.39 21.64
N ASP A 77 -21.95 6.81 20.39
CA ASP A 77 -23.03 7.36 19.56
C ASP A 77 -23.06 6.82 18.12
N GLY A 78 -22.06 6.04 17.71
CA GLY A 78 -21.95 5.36 16.42
C GLY A 78 -21.72 6.29 15.22
N SER A 79 -21.40 7.56 15.46
CA SER A 79 -21.18 8.55 14.40
C SER A 79 -19.73 8.59 13.91
N ILE A 80 -18.79 8.30 14.81
CA ILE A 80 -17.34 8.31 14.60
C ILE A 80 -16.77 7.04 15.21
N ASP A 81 -15.73 6.48 14.59
CA ASP A 81 -14.99 5.34 15.14
C ASP A 81 -14.17 5.75 16.38
N GLU A 82 -14.85 5.95 17.51
CA GLU A 82 -14.23 6.43 18.74
C GLU A 82 -13.57 5.31 19.55
N PHE A 83 -12.44 5.63 20.20
CA PHE A 83 -11.75 4.72 21.11
C PHE A 83 -12.68 4.09 22.17
N VAL A 84 -13.63 4.86 22.70
CA VAL A 84 -14.58 4.38 23.73
C VAL A 84 -15.58 3.35 23.22
N GLU A 85 -15.84 3.33 21.91
CA GLU A 85 -16.73 2.35 21.27
C GLU A 85 -16.00 1.05 20.91
N VAL A 86 -14.69 1.15 20.66
CA VAL A 86 -13.84 0.02 20.29
C VAL A 86 -13.49 -0.84 21.50
N ILE A 87 -13.32 -0.23 22.68
CA ILE A 87 -12.87 -0.93 23.89
C ILE A 87 -14.03 -1.47 24.71
N ARG A 88 -13.81 -2.62 25.36
CA ARG A 88 -14.84 -3.26 26.19
C ARG A 88 -15.16 -2.50 27.49
N ASN A 89 -14.16 -1.90 28.11
CA ASN A 89 -14.31 -1.16 29.35
C ASN A 89 -13.52 0.15 29.27
N PRO A 90 -14.20 1.31 29.16
CA PRO A 90 -13.52 2.61 29.10
C PRO A 90 -13.04 3.10 30.45
N ASN A 91 -13.40 2.41 31.55
CA ASN A 91 -13.00 2.80 32.90
C ASN A 91 -12.09 1.75 33.55
N ASP A 92 -11.14 2.21 34.36
CA ASP A 92 -10.29 1.36 35.19
C ASP A 92 -11.01 0.82 36.44
N ALA A 93 -10.29 0.06 37.27
CA ALA A 93 -10.83 -0.53 38.51
C ALA A 93 -11.12 0.52 39.62
N TRP A 94 -10.69 1.76 39.43
CA TRP A 94 -11.01 2.92 40.26
C TRP A 94 -12.12 3.78 39.65
N THR A 95 -12.81 3.27 38.62
CA THR A 95 -13.92 3.93 37.93
C THR A 95 -13.52 5.23 37.23
N LYS A 96 -12.26 5.31 36.79
CA LYS A 96 -11.73 6.45 36.02
C LYS A 96 -11.57 6.11 34.56
N PRO A 97 -11.83 7.09 33.67
CA PRO A 97 -11.67 6.88 32.24
C PRO A 97 -10.21 6.57 31.91
N LEU A 98 -10.01 5.68 30.95
CA LEU A 98 -8.73 5.49 30.30
C LEU A 98 -8.44 6.68 29.38
N TYR A 99 -7.16 6.98 29.20
CA TYR A 99 -6.68 7.96 28.25
C TYR A 99 -6.04 7.27 27.04
N TYR A 100 -6.16 7.90 25.87
CA TYR A 100 -5.72 7.39 24.59
C TYR A 100 -5.00 8.47 23.80
N ILE A 101 -3.77 8.17 23.41
CA ILE A 101 -2.90 9.03 22.61
C ILE A 101 -2.52 8.25 21.37
N TYR A 102 -2.68 8.83 20.19
CA TYR A 102 -2.46 8.14 18.93
C TYR A 102 -1.83 9.08 17.89
N ASP A 103 -1.17 8.50 16.89
CA ASP A 103 -0.72 9.29 15.73
C ASP A 103 -1.87 9.44 14.75
N ASN A 104 -2.22 10.69 14.43
CA ASN A 104 -3.30 11.05 13.52
C ASN A 104 -3.05 10.53 12.10
N ASN A 105 -1.79 10.36 11.71
CA ASN A 105 -1.39 9.80 10.43
C ASN A 105 -1.84 8.34 10.22
N LEU A 106 -2.23 7.65 11.29
CA LEU A 106 -2.70 6.27 11.24
C LEU A 106 -4.24 6.16 11.24
N THR A 107 -4.97 7.28 11.23
CA THR A 107 -6.44 7.31 11.33
C THR A 107 -7.18 7.34 10.00
N ASP A 108 -6.44 7.55 8.90
CA ASP A 108 -6.99 7.57 7.55
C ASP A 108 -6.18 6.65 6.63
N VAL A 109 -6.89 5.81 5.89
CA VAL A 109 -6.30 4.84 4.96
C VAL A 109 -5.83 5.50 3.66
N THR A 110 -6.36 6.66 3.28
CA THR A 110 -5.95 7.36 2.05
C THR A 110 -4.52 7.89 2.17
N ILE A 111 -4.14 8.33 3.37
CA ILE A 111 -2.78 8.78 3.72
C ILE A 111 -1.87 7.63 4.18
N GLY A 112 -2.19 6.39 3.81
CA GLY A 112 -1.40 5.17 4.04
C GLY A 112 -1.85 4.30 5.21
N GLY A 113 -2.60 4.82 6.18
CA GLY A 113 -3.09 4.08 7.34
C GLY A 113 -1.99 3.33 8.10
N ILE A 114 -2.33 2.16 8.66
CA ILE A 114 -1.39 1.31 9.42
C ILE A 114 -0.38 0.63 8.49
N CYS A 115 -0.83 0.02 7.40
CA CYS A 115 0.02 -0.81 6.56
C CYS A 115 0.96 -0.03 5.61
N GLY A 116 0.61 1.21 5.24
CA GLY A 116 1.39 2.04 4.33
C GLY A 116 2.53 2.81 4.99
N ARG A 117 2.49 2.97 6.33
CA ARG A 117 3.47 3.77 7.07
C ARG A 117 4.59 2.94 7.69
N LYS A 118 5.76 3.56 7.81
CA LYS A 118 6.95 3.01 8.49
C LYS A 118 7.28 3.79 9.76
N THR A 119 6.92 5.06 9.82
CA THR A 119 7.26 5.96 10.92
C THR A 119 6.02 6.61 11.51
N THR A 120 6.13 7.07 12.75
CA THR A 120 5.10 7.86 13.42
C THR A 120 5.70 9.10 14.08
N ASN A 121 4.84 10.02 14.47
CA ASN A 121 5.17 11.24 15.19
C ASN A 121 5.35 11.03 16.70
N LEU A 122 5.02 9.84 17.23
CA LEU A 122 5.00 9.59 18.66
C LEU A 122 6.28 8.89 19.12
N THR A 123 6.91 9.46 20.15
CA THR A 123 8.02 8.84 20.88
C THR A 123 7.62 8.69 22.35
N VAL A 124 7.79 7.50 22.91
CA VAL A 124 7.68 7.30 24.36
C VAL A 124 9.08 7.41 24.96
N ARG A 125 9.24 8.30 25.94
CA ARG A 125 10.48 8.52 26.66
C ARG A 125 10.36 8.02 28.08
N ILE A 126 11.03 6.91 28.38
CA ILE A 126 11.03 6.29 29.70
C ILE A 126 12.07 7.01 30.57
N CYS A 127 11.61 7.66 31.63
CA CYS A 127 12.39 8.49 32.54
C CYS A 127 12.61 7.77 33.88
N PRO A 128 13.86 7.45 34.27
CA PRO A 128 14.14 6.79 35.56
C PRO A 128 14.06 7.74 36.76
N ASP A 129 14.07 9.06 36.53
CA ASP A 129 14.02 10.08 37.57
C ASP A 129 13.20 11.29 37.12
N ALA A 130 12.87 12.19 38.05
CA ALA A 130 12.04 13.36 37.77
C ALA A 130 12.69 14.37 36.81
N ALA A 131 14.03 14.40 36.76
CA ALA A 131 14.76 15.23 35.80
C ALA A 131 14.85 14.56 34.41
N CYS A 132 14.43 13.29 34.29
CA CYS A 132 14.57 12.44 33.13
C CYS A 132 16.02 12.42 32.59
N SER A 133 17.00 12.21 33.48
CA SER A 133 18.42 12.44 33.17
C SER A 133 19.05 11.43 32.19
N THR A 134 18.62 10.16 32.24
CA THR A 134 19.09 9.09 31.33
C THR A 134 17.89 8.37 30.69
N PRO A 135 17.19 9.03 29.76
CA PRO A 135 15.98 8.47 29.19
C PRO A 135 16.25 7.30 28.25
N THR A 136 15.31 6.36 28.20
CA THR A 136 15.21 5.38 27.10
C THR A 136 14.09 5.79 26.17
N ASN A 137 14.41 6.06 24.90
CA ASN A 137 13.42 6.43 23.89
C ASN A 137 12.95 5.21 23.10
N ILE A 138 11.63 5.08 22.98
CA ILE A 138 10.95 4.16 22.08
C ILE A 138 10.34 5.01 20.96
N TYR A 139 10.90 4.90 19.76
CA TYR A 139 10.45 5.64 18.58
C TYR A 139 9.29 4.93 17.88
N ASP A 140 8.66 5.64 16.95
CA ASP A 140 7.62 5.13 16.07
C ASP A 140 6.47 4.42 16.81
N VAL A 141 6.03 5.03 17.92
CA VAL A 141 4.89 4.55 18.70
C VAL A 141 3.60 4.82 17.93
N ALA A 142 2.74 3.83 17.73
CA ALA A 142 1.47 4.01 17.03
C ALA A 142 0.43 4.66 17.95
N PHE A 143 0.31 4.15 19.17
CA PHE A 143 -0.60 4.67 20.19
C PHE A 143 -0.19 4.25 21.60
N ILE A 144 -0.77 4.93 22.58
CA ILE A 144 -0.59 4.75 24.02
C ILE A 144 -1.97 4.71 24.69
N VAL A 145 -2.17 3.77 25.60
CA VAL A 145 -3.32 3.69 26.51
C VAL A 145 -2.81 3.80 27.94
N LEU A 146 -3.44 4.65 28.76
CA LEU A 146 -3.03 4.85 30.15
C LEU A 146 -4.19 5.08 31.12
N SER A 147 -3.92 4.91 32.41
CA SER A 147 -4.80 5.24 33.53
C SER A 147 -4.00 5.98 34.61
N GLY A 148 -4.63 6.99 35.24
CA GLY A 148 -4.14 7.71 36.42
C GLY A 148 -4.28 6.95 37.74
N SER A 149 -4.57 5.65 37.69
CA SER A 149 -4.37 4.69 38.78
C SER A 149 -4.98 5.11 40.13
N GLU A 150 -4.27 4.86 41.23
CA GLU A 150 -4.77 4.97 42.60
C GLU A 150 -4.89 6.43 43.09
N ASN A 151 -4.02 7.33 42.62
CA ASN A 151 -3.95 8.71 43.09
C ASN A 151 -4.97 9.65 42.43
N TYR A 152 -5.69 9.17 41.39
CA TYR A 152 -6.71 9.89 40.62
C TYR A 152 -6.17 11.03 39.76
N ASN A 153 -4.84 11.07 39.59
CA ASN A 153 -4.12 12.12 38.90
C ASN A 153 -3.36 11.48 37.73
N ASN A 154 -3.73 11.82 36.51
CA ASN A 154 -2.98 11.43 35.33
C ASN A 154 -1.72 12.28 35.26
N GLN A 155 -0.58 11.67 35.53
CA GLN A 155 0.72 12.35 35.57
C GLN A 155 1.47 12.28 34.23
N THR A 156 0.88 11.63 33.22
CA THR A 156 1.50 11.36 31.92
C THR A 156 1.08 12.37 30.85
N ALA A 157 -0.16 12.28 30.36
CA ALA A 157 -0.68 13.10 29.25
C ALA A 157 -2.18 12.85 29.01
N GLY A 158 -2.89 13.87 28.53
CA GLY A 158 -4.30 13.77 28.15
C GLY A 158 -4.54 13.12 26.79
N ASN A 159 -5.82 12.95 26.45
CA ASN A 159 -6.26 12.42 25.16
C ASN A 159 -5.87 13.36 24.03
N GLN A 160 -5.22 12.84 22.99
CA GLN A 160 -4.80 13.65 21.85
C GLN A 160 -4.48 12.80 20.61
N GLY A 161 -4.85 13.31 19.44
CA GLY A 161 -4.33 12.88 18.15
C GLY A 161 -3.11 13.73 17.79
N VAL A 162 -1.96 13.09 17.62
CA VAL A 162 -0.69 13.76 17.36
C VAL A 162 -0.48 13.91 15.85
N THR A 163 -0.18 15.13 15.40
CA THR A 163 0.07 15.45 13.97
C THR A 163 1.52 15.84 13.67
N SER A 164 2.34 16.05 14.71
CA SER A 164 3.76 16.43 14.61
C SER A 164 4.58 15.72 15.67
N ALA A 165 5.90 15.58 15.45
CA ALA A 165 6.81 14.93 16.39
C ALA A 165 6.57 15.35 17.85
N THR A 166 6.11 14.39 18.66
CA THR A 166 5.67 14.57 20.05
C THR A 166 6.29 13.49 20.92
N THR A 167 6.85 13.89 22.07
CA THR A 167 7.44 12.97 23.04
C THR A 167 6.56 12.91 24.28
N ILE A 168 6.13 11.71 24.67
CA ILE A 168 5.39 11.45 25.90
C ILE A 168 6.34 10.87 26.94
N ASN A 169 6.44 11.51 28.10
CA ASN A 169 7.29 11.03 29.19
C ASN A 169 6.53 10.04 30.05
N VAL A 170 7.12 8.88 30.27
CA VAL A 170 6.61 7.83 31.16
C VAL A 170 7.68 7.61 32.22
N TYR A 171 7.32 7.64 33.50
CA TYR A 171 8.30 7.51 34.57
C TYR A 171 8.28 6.12 35.17
N GLU A 172 9.36 5.75 35.87
CA GLU A 172 9.33 4.60 36.76
C GLU A 172 8.37 4.86 37.94
N VAL A 173 7.81 3.79 38.49
CA VAL A 173 6.88 3.86 39.63
C VAL A 173 7.57 4.51 40.83
N ASP A 174 6.81 5.33 41.57
CA ASP A 174 7.23 6.06 42.78
C ASP A 174 8.22 7.22 42.55
N VAL A 175 8.52 7.60 41.30
CA VAL A 175 9.30 8.82 41.03
C VAL A 175 8.53 10.03 41.57
N PRO A 176 9.10 10.85 42.48
CA PRO A 176 8.36 11.91 43.17
C PRO A 176 8.17 13.17 42.33
N ASN A 177 7.14 13.93 42.67
CA ASN A 177 6.83 15.26 42.11
C ASN A 177 6.60 15.25 40.59
N ILE A 178 5.92 14.23 40.08
CA ILE A 178 5.52 14.17 38.67
C ILE A 178 4.08 14.63 38.53
N ASP A 179 3.85 15.49 37.53
CA ASP A 179 2.55 15.94 37.09
C ASP A 179 2.72 16.65 35.72
N ASN A 180 2.74 15.85 34.65
CA ASN A 180 2.97 16.39 33.30
C ASN A 180 1.68 16.78 32.57
N TYR A 181 0.51 16.56 33.18
CA TYR A 181 -0.78 16.82 32.55
C TYR A 181 -1.61 17.79 33.38
N ALA A 182 -1.56 19.07 33.03
CA ALA A 182 -2.32 20.11 33.71
C ALA A 182 -3.85 20.06 33.47
N GLY A 183 -4.35 19.09 32.70
CA GLY A 183 -5.77 18.99 32.31
C GLY A 183 -6.67 18.32 33.33
N ASP A 184 -6.12 17.81 34.44
CA ASP A 184 -6.87 17.25 35.55
C ASP A 184 -6.43 17.86 36.90
N ILE A 185 -6.19 17.04 37.93
CA ILE A 185 -5.84 17.49 39.28
C ILE A 185 -4.35 17.84 39.29
N ASN A 186 -4.03 19.12 39.06
CA ASN A 186 -2.66 19.63 39.11
C ASN A 186 -2.05 19.53 40.54
N ARG A 187 -1.47 18.37 40.87
CA ARG A 187 -0.88 18.00 42.15
C ARG A 187 0.35 17.10 41.92
N PRO A 188 1.56 17.65 41.98
CA PRO A 188 2.79 16.86 41.92
C PRO A 188 2.85 15.81 43.04
N GLU A 189 2.96 14.54 42.65
CA GLU A 189 2.99 13.41 43.57
C GLU A 189 3.85 12.26 43.02
N PRO A 190 4.08 11.16 43.76
CA PRO A 190 4.77 9.99 43.23
C PRO A 190 4.04 9.41 42.01
N TYR A 191 4.78 9.05 40.97
CA TYR A 191 4.23 8.52 39.73
C TYR A 191 3.64 7.12 39.93
N ASP A 192 2.34 6.94 39.67
CA ASP A 192 1.65 5.64 39.79
C ASP A 192 0.81 5.26 38.55
N ASP A 193 0.87 6.08 37.50
CA ASP A 193 0.18 5.84 36.23
C ASP A 193 0.54 4.47 35.65
N ILE A 194 -0.47 3.80 35.09
CA ILE A 194 -0.29 2.55 34.35
C ILE A 194 -0.37 2.87 32.87
N VAL A 195 0.73 2.68 32.16
CA VAL A 195 0.87 3.03 30.74
C VAL A 195 1.22 1.79 29.93
N LYS A 196 0.58 1.62 28.76
CA LYS A 196 0.95 0.64 27.75
C LYS A 196 0.94 1.30 26.37
N TRP A 197 1.90 0.95 25.53
CA TRP A 197 2.03 1.48 24.17
C TRP A 197 2.29 0.35 23.19
N ILE A 198 2.08 0.63 21.90
CA ILE A 198 2.35 -0.28 20.78
C ILE A 198 3.12 0.50 19.72
N THR A 199 4.21 -0.05 19.20
CA THR A 199 4.94 0.55 18.06
C THR A 199 4.24 0.25 16.74
N ILE A 200 4.48 1.07 15.72
CA ILE A 200 3.91 0.85 14.38
C ILE A 200 4.33 -0.50 13.80
N ASP A 201 5.57 -0.94 14.04
CA ASP A 201 6.05 -2.24 13.58
C ASP A 201 5.30 -3.40 14.28
N GLU A 202 5.09 -3.32 15.60
CA GLU A 202 4.29 -4.32 16.31
C GLU A 202 2.83 -4.32 15.81
N LEU A 203 2.24 -3.13 15.64
CA LEU A 203 0.87 -2.99 15.16
C LEU A 203 0.71 -3.57 13.76
N ARG A 204 1.63 -3.29 12.84
CA ARG A 204 1.60 -3.80 11.46
C ARG A 204 1.65 -5.33 11.41
N ILE A 205 2.52 -5.95 12.23
CA ILE A 205 2.60 -7.41 12.33
C ILE A 205 1.26 -7.97 12.82
N LYS A 206 0.68 -7.38 13.87
CA LYS A 206 -0.60 -7.84 14.45
C LYS A 206 -1.81 -7.55 13.54
N ALA A 207 -1.76 -6.47 12.76
CA ALA A 207 -2.78 -6.10 11.79
C ALA A 207 -2.76 -6.96 10.51
N GLY A 208 -1.75 -7.82 10.34
CA GLY A 208 -1.62 -8.66 9.15
C GLY A 208 -1.11 -7.90 7.92
N CYS A 209 -0.40 -6.79 8.11
CA CYS A 209 0.32 -6.10 7.04
C CYS A 209 1.51 -6.97 6.59
N VAL A 210 1.27 -7.91 5.66
CA VAL A 210 2.31 -8.80 5.15
C VAL A 210 2.92 -8.23 3.86
N GLY A 211 4.26 -8.18 3.81
CA GLY A 211 5.01 -7.76 2.63
C GLY A 211 5.56 -6.34 2.73
N ALA A 212 6.02 -5.82 1.59
CA ALA A 212 6.51 -4.46 1.50
C ALA A 212 5.34 -3.46 1.61
N GLN A 213 5.56 -2.35 2.32
CA GLN A 213 4.60 -1.25 2.44
C GLN A 213 4.19 -0.72 1.07
N LEU A 214 5.15 -0.67 0.14
CA LEU A 214 4.99 -0.19 -1.22
C LEU A 214 5.39 -1.30 -2.20
N ARG A 215 4.59 -1.53 -3.24
CA ARG A 215 4.84 -2.57 -4.25
C ARG A 215 4.45 -2.13 -5.66
N ILE A 216 5.12 -2.70 -6.66
CA ILE A 216 4.74 -2.56 -8.08
C ILE A 216 3.91 -3.78 -8.49
N LEU A 217 2.69 -3.53 -8.98
CA LEU A 217 1.68 -4.56 -9.25
C LEU A 217 1.91 -5.34 -10.55
N ASN A 218 2.53 -4.73 -11.55
CA ASN A 218 2.75 -5.36 -12.86
C ASN A 218 3.65 -6.60 -12.74
N ASN A 219 3.30 -7.69 -13.43
CA ASN A 219 4.10 -8.92 -13.45
C ASN A 219 5.08 -8.98 -14.62
N GLU A 220 4.68 -8.47 -15.78
CA GLU A 220 5.47 -8.46 -17.00
C GLU A 220 5.11 -7.26 -17.89
N LEU A 221 5.96 -6.97 -18.87
CA LEU A 221 5.68 -6.03 -19.94
C LEU A 221 5.28 -6.80 -21.20
N PRO A 222 4.27 -6.35 -21.97
CA PRO A 222 3.99 -6.90 -23.29
C PRO A 222 5.24 -6.87 -24.18
N PHE A 223 5.40 -7.87 -25.05
CA PHE A 223 6.44 -7.83 -26.08
C PHE A 223 6.11 -6.78 -27.15
N GLY A 224 7.13 -6.17 -27.72
CA GLY A 224 6.99 -5.28 -28.87
C GLY A 224 7.50 -5.91 -30.15
N THR A 225 7.14 -5.33 -31.28
CA THR A 225 7.75 -5.63 -32.59
C THR A 225 8.33 -4.35 -33.14
N LYS A 226 9.54 -4.44 -33.67
CA LYS A 226 10.22 -3.32 -34.29
C LYS A 226 9.39 -2.71 -35.42
N SER A 227 9.37 -1.38 -35.50
CA SER A 227 8.61 -0.58 -36.48
C SER A 227 7.09 -0.74 -36.40
N THR A 228 6.58 -1.46 -35.39
CA THR A 228 5.15 -1.58 -35.10
C THR A 228 4.83 -0.75 -33.86
N VAL A 229 3.67 -0.10 -33.84
CA VAL A 229 3.23 0.65 -32.67
C VAL A 229 3.13 -0.31 -31.47
N TYR A 230 3.92 -0.04 -30.43
CA TYR A 230 3.90 -0.81 -29.18
C TYR A 230 2.63 -0.52 -28.39
N ALA A 231 2.35 0.77 -28.20
CA ALA A 231 1.13 1.29 -27.62
C ALA A 231 0.94 2.74 -28.10
N THR A 232 -0.25 3.29 -27.93
CA THR A 232 -0.56 4.70 -28.30
C THR A 232 -0.71 5.54 -27.04
N ALA A 233 -0.59 6.87 -27.15
CA ALA A 233 -0.86 7.76 -26.02
C ALA A 233 -2.30 7.61 -25.49
N ALA A 234 -3.26 7.25 -26.35
CA ALA A 234 -4.65 7.02 -25.97
C ALA A 234 -4.88 5.66 -25.27
N ASN A 235 -4.00 4.67 -25.51
CA ASN A 235 -4.06 3.36 -24.88
C ASN A 235 -2.64 2.88 -24.55
N PRO A 236 -1.99 3.45 -23.51
CA PRO A 236 -0.62 3.13 -23.15
C PRO A 236 -0.54 1.90 -22.23
N VAL A 237 0.63 1.27 -22.16
CA VAL A 237 0.93 0.29 -21.12
C VAL A 237 1.22 1.03 -19.82
N ARG A 238 0.58 0.63 -18.71
CA ARG A 238 0.70 1.31 -17.40
C ARG A 238 1.53 0.50 -16.41
N ILE A 239 2.42 1.16 -15.69
CA ILE A 239 3.13 0.61 -14.52
C ILE A 239 2.54 1.23 -13.27
N ILE A 240 1.95 0.41 -12.42
CA ILE A 240 1.13 0.83 -11.28
C ILE A 240 1.81 0.39 -9.98
N ALA A 241 1.84 1.29 -9.00
CA ALA A 241 2.23 1.01 -7.63
C ALA A 241 1.01 0.94 -6.72
N ASP A 242 1.18 0.30 -5.57
CA ASP A 242 0.16 0.14 -4.55
C ASP A 242 0.80 0.12 -3.15
N GLY A 243 0.05 0.59 -2.16
CA GLY A 243 0.49 0.78 -0.78
C GLY A 243 1.29 2.07 -0.55
N GLY A 244 2.05 2.12 0.54
CA GLY A 244 2.82 3.29 0.96
C GLY A 244 1.94 4.49 1.36
N VAL A 245 2.57 5.66 1.47
CA VAL A 245 1.91 6.96 1.68
C VAL A 245 1.99 7.77 0.37
N PRO A 246 0.89 8.05 -0.33
CA PRO A 246 0.95 8.84 -1.56
C PRO A 246 1.42 10.28 -1.30
N PHE A 247 2.02 10.90 -2.31
CA PHE A 247 2.22 12.34 -2.33
C PHE A 247 0.87 13.04 -2.57
N PRO A 248 0.65 14.23 -1.98
CA PRO A 248 -0.49 15.05 -2.34
C PRO A 248 -0.41 15.40 -3.83
N ASP A 249 -1.51 15.24 -4.54
CA ASP A 249 -1.59 15.55 -5.96
C ASP A 249 -1.32 17.04 -6.19
N SER A 250 -0.33 17.29 -7.05
CA SER A 250 0.13 18.64 -7.37
C SER A 250 -0.86 19.46 -8.21
N ALA A 251 -1.78 18.80 -8.90
CA ALA A 251 -2.79 19.39 -9.77
C ALA A 251 -4.16 19.54 -9.08
N ASP A 252 -4.56 18.60 -8.22
CA ASP A 252 -5.77 18.66 -7.42
C ASP A 252 -5.49 18.16 -5.98
N PRO A 253 -5.32 19.05 -4.99
CA PRO A 253 -4.96 18.70 -3.61
C PRO A 253 -5.93 17.78 -2.84
N GLY A 254 -6.93 17.18 -3.50
CA GLY A 254 -7.88 16.22 -2.92
C GLY A 254 -7.92 14.84 -3.59
N THR A 255 -7.13 14.57 -4.63
CA THR A 255 -7.07 13.25 -5.31
C THR A 255 -5.73 12.56 -5.06
N GLU A 256 -5.62 11.85 -3.93
CA GLU A 256 -4.36 11.35 -3.36
C GLU A 256 -3.89 10.00 -3.93
N VAL A 257 -3.20 9.96 -5.08
CA VAL A 257 -2.50 8.72 -5.48
C VAL A 257 -1.17 8.89 -6.23
N GLU A 258 -0.49 10.03 -6.09
CA GLU A 258 0.77 10.22 -6.80
C GLU A 258 1.97 9.60 -6.05
N TYR A 259 2.85 8.92 -6.78
CA TYR A 259 4.15 8.43 -6.29
C TYR A 259 5.29 9.07 -7.07
N LYS A 260 6.51 9.00 -6.55
CA LYS A 260 7.70 9.44 -7.30
C LYS A 260 8.37 8.27 -8.00
N TRP A 261 8.69 8.44 -9.28
CA TRP A 261 9.18 7.39 -10.16
C TRP A 261 10.56 7.70 -10.76
N CYS A 262 11.37 6.65 -10.91
CA CYS A 262 12.64 6.65 -11.62
C CYS A 262 12.85 5.31 -12.33
N ILE A 263 13.46 5.31 -13.52
CA ILE A 263 13.80 4.09 -14.25
C ILE A 263 15.30 3.92 -14.29
N GLN A 264 15.80 2.84 -13.68
CA GLN A 264 17.21 2.51 -13.70
C GLN A 264 17.56 1.66 -14.92
N ARG A 265 18.56 2.13 -15.69
CA ARG A 265 19.10 1.44 -16.87
C ARG A 265 20.51 1.92 -17.18
N ASN A 266 21.31 1.05 -17.82
CA ASN A 266 22.58 1.42 -18.44
C ASN A 266 22.56 1.11 -19.96
N PRO A 267 22.73 2.12 -20.85
CA PRO A 267 22.82 3.55 -20.57
C PRO A 267 21.50 4.13 -20.04
N ALA A 268 21.58 5.22 -19.27
CA ALA A 268 20.45 5.93 -18.67
C ALA A 268 19.61 6.68 -19.72
N SER A 269 18.90 5.91 -20.55
CA SER A 269 18.08 6.40 -21.66
C SER A 269 16.91 5.46 -21.92
N ALA A 270 15.82 5.96 -22.49
CA ALA A 270 14.74 5.12 -22.97
C ALA A 270 15.20 4.22 -24.14
N PRO A 271 14.64 3.00 -24.27
CA PRO A 271 14.69 2.25 -25.53
C PRO A 271 14.30 3.14 -26.73
N PRO A 272 15.03 3.09 -27.86
CA PRO A 272 14.75 3.93 -29.02
C PRO A 272 13.31 3.78 -29.53
N GLY A 273 12.64 4.92 -29.72
CA GLY A 273 11.28 4.99 -30.27
C GLY A 273 10.17 4.74 -29.25
N LEU A 274 10.51 4.47 -27.99
CA LEU A 274 9.56 4.39 -26.88
C LEU A 274 9.65 5.60 -25.96
N SER A 275 8.50 6.01 -25.45
CA SER A 275 8.34 7.08 -24.47
C SER A 275 7.86 6.50 -23.14
N PHE A 276 8.45 6.98 -22.05
CA PHE A 276 8.09 6.63 -20.68
C PHE A 276 7.74 7.94 -19.99
N ARG A 277 6.46 8.14 -19.71
CA ARG A 277 5.93 9.43 -19.24
C ARG A 277 5.12 9.22 -17.95
N ASN A 278 4.91 10.29 -17.19
CA ASN A 278 3.92 10.27 -16.12
C ASN A 278 2.51 10.15 -16.72
N ALA A 279 1.53 9.63 -15.97
CA ALA A 279 0.13 10.03 -16.16
C ALA A 279 -0.05 11.38 -15.46
N PRO A 280 -0.56 12.45 -16.11
CA PRO A 280 -1.40 12.50 -17.31
C PRO A 280 -0.68 12.85 -18.63
N ASP A 281 0.55 12.38 -18.84
CA ASP A 281 1.34 12.56 -20.07
C ASP A 281 1.95 13.96 -20.22
N THR A 282 2.45 14.55 -19.14
CA THR A 282 2.99 15.93 -19.09
C THR A 282 4.51 16.01 -18.97
N ALA A 283 5.17 14.97 -18.47
CA ALA A 283 6.60 14.91 -18.21
C ALA A 283 7.18 13.52 -18.54
N ASN A 284 8.45 13.49 -18.96
CA ASN A 284 9.18 12.23 -19.16
C ASN A 284 9.65 11.69 -17.81
N ILE A 285 9.51 10.37 -17.60
CA ILE A 285 10.14 9.70 -16.46
C ILE A 285 11.65 9.73 -16.64
N ILE A 286 12.36 10.02 -15.55
CA ILE A 286 13.82 10.14 -15.57
C ILE A 286 14.46 8.76 -15.63
N PHE A 287 15.45 8.63 -16.51
CA PHE A 287 16.34 7.47 -16.56
C PHE A 287 17.64 7.77 -15.82
N ASN A 288 18.10 6.85 -14.99
CA ASN A 288 19.38 6.97 -14.29
C ASN A 288 20.13 5.63 -14.24
N THR A 289 21.43 5.66 -13.98
CA THR A 289 22.21 4.44 -13.72
C THR A 289 22.07 3.94 -12.27
N ASP A 290 21.68 4.82 -11.35
CA ASP A 290 21.42 4.53 -9.94
C ASP A 290 20.27 5.41 -9.43
N CYS A 291 19.04 4.89 -9.49
CA CYS A 291 17.88 5.60 -8.97
C CYS A 291 17.92 5.71 -7.44
N SER A 292 18.51 4.76 -6.74
CA SER A 292 18.54 4.74 -5.27
C SER A 292 19.37 5.87 -4.66
N ALA A 293 20.39 6.33 -5.38
CA ALA A 293 21.24 7.44 -4.96
C ALA A 293 20.70 8.83 -5.41
N LEU A 294 19.62 8.88 -6.19
CA LEU A 294 19.06 10.16 -6.65
C LEU A 294 18.34 10.90 -5.53
N ALA A 295 18.64 12.20 -5.41
CA ALA A 295 17.87 13.10 -4.57
C ALA A 295 16.39 13.09 -4.97
N GLU A 296 15.49 13.06 -3.98
CA GLU A 296 14.05 12.91 -4.17
C GLU A 296 13.44 13.90 -5.15
N GLY A 297 13.86 15.17 -5.09
CA GLY A 297 13.38 16.22 -6.01
C GLY A 297 13.73 15.98 -7.47
N SER A 298 14.61 15.01 -7.76
CA SER A 298 14.95 14.58 -9.13
C SER A 298 14.05 13.46 -9.64
N TRP A 299 13.10 12.95 -8.85
CA TRP A 299 12.18 11.91 -9.30
C TRP A 299 10.91 12.55 -9.88
N VAL A 300 10.20 11.82 -10.75
CA VAL A 300 9.00 12.35 -11.42
C VAL A 300 7.76 11.87 -10.69
N GLN A 301 6.96 12.80 -10.19
CA GLN A 301 5.70 12.50 -9.51
C GLN A 301 4.61 12.08 -10.52
N SER A 302 3.91 10.99 -10.22
CA SER A 302 2.82 10.42 -11.02
C SER A 302 2.11 9.27 -10.31
N ASP A 303 0.82 9.06 -10.57
CA ASP A 303 0.11 7.84 -10.17
C ASP A 303 0.72 6.57 -10.78
N ASN A 304 1.09 6.64 -12.06
CA ASN A 304 1.58 5.50 -12.83
C ASN A 304 2.43 5.96 -14.01
N ILE A 305 3.35 5.10 -14.41
CA ILE A 305 4.14 5.34 -15.63
C ILE A 305 3.36 4.83 -16.83
N ILE A 306 3.27 5.64 -17.88
CA ILE A 306 2.72 5.24 -19.17
C ILE A 306 3.85 5.01 -20.18
N ILE A 307 3.75 3.90 -20.91
CA ILE A 307 4.71 3.46 -21.92
C ILE A 307 4.00 3.34 -23.26
N TYR A 308 4.51 4.03 -24.27
CA TYR A 308 3.96 4.00 -25.63
C TYR A 308 5.02 4.39 -26.67
N GLY A 309 4.70 4.25 -27.95
CA GLY A 309 5.58 4.61 -29.06
C GLY A 309 5.74 3.50 -30.09
N THR A 310 6.72 3.66 -30.97
CA THR A 310 7.06 2.70 -32.04
C THR A 310 8.56 2.39 -31.94
N PRO A 311 8.95 1.20 -31.44
CA PRO A 311 10.35 0.83 -31.29
C PRO A 311 11.09 0.95 -32.63
N ASN A 312 12.17 1.72 -32.68
CA ASN A 312 12.85 2.08 -33.94
C ASN A 312 14.35 1.74 -33.94
N GLU A 313 14.71 0.66 -33.27
CA GLU A 313 16.11 0.26 -33.06
C GLU A 313 16.95 0.18 -34.34
N THR A 314 18.27 0.06 -34.20
CA THR A 314 19.18 -0.25 -35.31
C THR A 314 20.29 -1.15 -34.77
N PRO A 315 20.62 -2.30 -35.42
CA PRO A 315 20.15 -2.81 -36.72
C PRO A 315 18.78 -3.53 -36.70
N LEU A 316 18.24 -3.89 -37.88
CA LEU A 316 16.91 -4.50 -38.10
C LEU A 316 16.82 -6.01 -37.86
N SER A 317 17.95 -6.69 -37.65
CA SER A 317 18.03 -8.15 -37.74
C SER A 317 18.16 -8.89 -36.41
N SER A 318 18.20 -8.21 -35.27
CA SER A 318 18.32 -8.84 -33.94
C SER A 318 17.13 -8.49 -33.07
N SER A 319 16.65 -9.47 -32.30
CA SER A 319 15.82 -9.17 -31.13
C SER A 319 16.64 -8.41 -30.11
N SER A 320 16.00 -7.47 -29.45
CA SER A 320 16.62 -6.65 -28.41
C SER A 320 15.83 -6.78 -27.13
N ASN A 321 16.56 -7.06 -26.05
CA ASN A 321 16.00 -7.19 -24.72
C ASN A 321 16.48 -6.01 -23.88
N TYR A 322 15.54 -5.27 -23.31
CA TYR A 322 15.83 -4.18 -22.38
C TYR A 322 15.50 -4.60 -20.97
N THR A 323 16.52 -4.66 -20.12
CA THR A 323 16.32 -4.75 -18.68
C THR A 323 16.01 -3.37 -18.14
N LEU A 324 14.81 -3.19 -17.61
CA LEU A 324 14.31 -1.94 -17.05
C LEU A 324 13.98 -2.18 -15.57
N THR A 325 14.64 -1.47 -14.66
CA THR A 325 14.31 -1.53 -13.23
C THR A 325 13.55 -0.28 -12.85
N PHE A 326 12.27 -0.44 -12.54
CA PHE A 326 11.40 0.65 -12.12
C PHE A 326 11.53 0.81 -10.62
N PHE A 327 11.81 2.03 -10.18
CA PHE A 327 11.77 2.43 -8.80
C PHE A 327 10.55 3.30 -8.57
N VAL A 328 9.89 3.06 -7.44
CA VAL A 328 8.82 3.92 -6.94
C VAL A 328 9.10 4.24 -5.48
N ARG A 329 8.83 5.50 -5.13
CA ARG A 329 9.04 6.09 -3.82
C ARG A 329 7.74 6.74 -3.37
N ASP A 330 7.41 6.57 -2.10
CA ASP A 330 6.25 7.18 -1.45
C ASP A 330 6.65 8.42 -0.63
N ASN A 331 5.72 8.97 0.14
CA ASN A 331 5.82 10.19 0.93
C ASN A 331 5.72 9.90 2.45
N ASN A 332 6.28 8.78 2.91
CA ASN A 332 6.20 8.39 4.33
C ASN A 332 6.87 9.44 5.26
N ASP A 333 7.94 10.10 4.81
CA ASP A 333 8.62 11.19 5.51
C ASP A 333 8.77 12.39 4.58
N SER A 334 7.70 13.18 4.46
CA SER A 334 7.63 14.39 3.61
C SER A 334 8.74 15.43 3.83
N SER A 335 9.45 15.35 4.96
CA SER A 335 10.49 16.30 5.35
C SER A 335 11.91 15.72 5.31
N GLY A 336 12.04 14.42 5.07
CA GLY A 336 13.30 13.70 5.22
C GLY A 336 13.55 12.71 4.10
N ILE A 337 14.22 11.60 4.44
CA ILE A 337 14.69 10.60 3.48
C ILE A 337 14.16 9.21 3.79
N ASN A 338 13.33 9.07 4.82
CA ASN A 338 12.83 7.79 5.33
C ASN A 338 11.56 7.33 4.61
N ASP A 339 11.53 7.48 3.29
CA ASP A 339 10.43 6.99 2.47
C ASP A 339 10.54 5.50 2.18
N ASN A 340 9.41 4.87 1.91
CA ASN A 340 9.38 3.53 1.37
C ASN A 340 9.80 3.61 -0.11
N ILE A 341 10.84 2.86 -0.45
CA ILE A 341 11.29 2.70 -1.83
C ILE A 341 11.19 1.22 -2.19
N THR A 342 10.56 0.93 -3.33
CA THR A 342 10.49 -0.41 -3.88
C THR A 342 10.93 -0.39 -5.33
N GLN A 343 11.38 -1.54 -5.83
CA GLN A 343 11.82 -1.67 -7.20
C GLN A 343 11.37 -2.98 -7.81
N LYS A 344 11.13 -2.97 -9.12
CA LYS A 344 10.82 -4.18 -9.90
C LYS A 344 11.49 -4.12 -11.26
N THR A 345 12.17 -5.21 -11.61
CA THR A 345 12.86 -5.33 -12.89
C THR A 345 11.99 -6.08 -13.87
N PHE A 346 11.81 -5.50 -15.06
CA PHE A 346 11.15 -6.14 -16.19
C PHE A 346 12.14 -6.29 -17.35
N VAL A 347 11.85 -7.26 -18.21
CA VAL A 347 12.51 -7.40 -19.50
C VAL A 347 11.51 -7.01 -20.57
N LEU A 348 11.80 -5.94 -21.31
CA LEU A 348 11.05 -5.57 -22.51
C LEU A 348 11.74 -6.20 -23.73
N THR A 349 11.07 -7.16 -24.33
CA THR A 349 11.53 -7.83 -25.54
C THR A 349 10.96 -7.12 -26.77
N ILE A 350 11.83 -6.56 -27.60
CA ILE A 350 11.49 -6.05 -28.93
C ILE A 350 11.92 -7.07 -29.96
N ASN A 351 10.94 -7.75 -30.54
CA ASN A 351 11.16 -8.71 -31.60
C ASN A 351 11.54 -7.96 -32.89
N PRO A 352 12.42 -8.52 -33.73
CA PRO A 352 12.70 -7.96 -35.04
C PRO A 352 11.39 -7.93 -35.85
N THR A 353 11.29 -6.97 -36.77
CA THR A 353 10.19 -6.98 -37.73
C THR A 353 10.34 -8.27 -38.55
N PRO A 354 9.28 -9.07 -38.73
CA PRO A 354 9.33 -10.20 -39.64
C PRO A 354 9.84 -9.73 -41.01
N PRO A 355 10.69 -10.51 -41.69
CA PRO A 355 11.12 -10.15 -43.03
C PRO A 355 9.89 -9.91 -43.91
N PRO A 356 9.95 -8.94 -44.84
CA PRO A 356 8.83 -8.73 -45.74
C PRO A 356 8.62 -10.00 -46.58
N VAL A 357 7.36 -10.38 -46.81
CA VAL A 357 7.05 -11.53 -47.67
C VAL A 357 7.29 -11.12 -49.12
N ILE A 358 8.05 -11.92 -49.84
CA ILE A 358 8.27 -11.71 -51.27
C ILE A 358 7.19 -12.48 -52.02
N VAL A 359 6.24 -11.76 -52.63
CA VAL A 359 5.28 -12.41 -53.53
C VAL A 359 5.86 -12.45 -54.93
N ARG A 360 5.98 -13.65 -55.50
CA ARG A 360 6.50 -13.88 -56.85
C ARG A 360 5.38 -14.23 -57.81
N ASN A 361 5.31 -13.50 -58.92
CA ASN A 361 4.47 -13.89 -60.04
C ASN A 361 5.10 -15.05 -60.81
N ALA A 362 4.56 -16.24 -60.64
CA ALA A 362 4.93 -17.44 -61.39
C ALA A 362 3.79 -17.95 -62.29
N THR A 363 2.76 -17.13 -62.53
CA THR A 363 1.52 -17.54 -63.23
C THR A 363 1.64 -17.55 -64.76
N GLY A 364 2.81 -17.21 -65.30
CA GLY A 364 3.00 -17.05 -66.76
C GLY A 364 2.28 -15.84 -67.37
N THR A 365 1.49 -15.10 -66.61
CA THR A 365 0.61 -14.02 -67.09
C THR A 365 0.86 -12.73 -66.31
N THR A 366 0.61 -11.57 -66.95
CA THR A 366 0.78 -10.28 -66.26
C THR A 366 -0.32 -10.08 -65.22
N ARG A 367 0.07 -9.62 -64.03
CA ARG A 367 -0.84 -9.28 -62.92
C ARG A 367 -0.66 -7.82 -62.54
N TYR A 368 -1.59 -7.30 -61.77
CA TYR A 368 -1.55 -5.94 -61.26
C TYR A 368 -1.76 -5.94 -59.77
N TYR A 369 -1.09 -5.05 -59.05
CA TYR A 369 -1.25 -4.94 -57.61
C TYR A 369 -1.19 -3.50 -57.12
N ARG A 370 -1.62 -3.29 -55.89
CA ARG A 370 -1.42 -2.07 -55.10
C ARG A 370 -0.94 -2.46 -53.72
N ILE A 371 -0.15 -1.59 -53.11
CA ILE A 371 0.21 -1.69 -51.70
C ILE A 371 -0.43 -0.51 -50.97
N ASP A 372 -1.15 -0.78 -49.89
CA ASP A 372 -1.80 0.23 -49.03
C ASP A 372 -2.66 1.26 -49.80
N GLY A 373 -3.35 0.80 -50.85
CA GLY A 373 -4.18 1.65 -51.69
C GLY A 373 -3.42 2.59 -52.62
N GLY A 374 -2.10 2.41 -52.77
CA GLY A 374 -1.24 3.19 -53.66
C GLY A 374 -1.56 3.04 -55.16
N SER A 375 -0.65 3.55 -55.99
CA SER A 375 -0.81 3.48 -57.46
C SER A 375 -0.82 2.03 -57.96
N CYS A 376 -1.56 1.79 -59.04
CA CYS A 376 -1.57 0.48 -59.69
C CYS A 376 -0.20 0.15 -60.28
N VAL A 377 0.38 -0.98 -59.90
CA VAL A 377 1.68 -1.46 -60.40
C VAL A 377 1.48 -2.72 -61.23
N THR A 378 2.20 -2.81 -62.35
CA THR A 378 2.21 -3.99 -63.22
C THR A 378 3.26 -4.98 -62.71
N MET A 379 2.87 -6.24 -62.56
CA MET A 379 3.72 -7.36 -62.16
C MET A 379 3.81 -8.36 -63.30
N ILE A 380 4.89 -8.27 -64.08
CA ILE A 380 5.18 -9.20 -65.18
C ILE A 380 5.54 -10.59 -64.67
N ASN A 381 5.58 -11.59 -65.57
CA ASN A 381 6.01 -12.94 -65.22
C ASN A 381 7.42 -12.93 -64.61
N ASN A 382 7.63 -13.70 -63.53
CA ASN A 382 8.81 -13.74 -62.67
C ASN A 382 9.15 -12.44 -61.91
N ALA A 383 8.34 -11.39 -62.00
CA ALA A 383 8.51 -10.23 -61.12
C ALA A 383 8.15 -10.59 -59.68
N THR A 384 8.81 -9.92 -58.74
CA THR A 384 8.55 -10.02 -57.31
C THR A 384 8.09 -8.69 -56.75
N VAL A 385 7.35 -8.75 -55.65
CA VAL A 385 7.03 -7.59 -54.81
C VAL A 385 7.32 -7.97 -53.36
N SER A 386 7.91 -7.03 -52.63
CA SER A 386 8.13 -7.17 -51.20
C SER A 386 6.97 -6.53 -50.45
N VAL A 387 6.27 -7.32 -49.63
CA VAL A 387 5.13 -6.87 -48.82
C VAL A 387 5.57 -6.77 -47.37
N GLY A 388 5.73 -5.54 -46.91
CA GLY A 388 6.10 -5.23 -45.52
C GLY A 388 5.07 -5.75 -44.51
N PHE A 389 5.50 -5.87 -43.26
CA PHE A 389 4.69 -6.49 -42.19
C PHE A 389 3.34 -5.79 -41.95
N THR A 390 3.30 -4.45 -42.06
CA THR A 390 2.09 -3.65 -41.88
C THR A 390 1.33 -3.39 -43.18
N GLN A 391 1.86 -3.85 -44.31
CA GLN A 391 1.33 -3.52 -45.63
C GLN A 391 0.22 -4.49 -46.04
N MET A 392 -0.79 -3.96 -46.71
CA MET A 392 -1.82 -4.73 -47.40
C MET A 392 -1.52 -4.70 -48.90
N ILE A 393 -1.28 -5.88 -49.50
CA ILE A 393 -1.22 -6.02 -50.95
C ILE A 393 -2.60 -6.39 -51.48
N THR A 394 -3.06 -5.67 -52.50
CA THR A 394 -4.29 -5.97 -53.22
C THR A 394 -3.95 -6.32 -54.65
N PHE A 395 -4.45 -7.45 -55.12
CA PHE A 395 -4.18 -7.93 -56.47
C PHE A 395 -5.39 -7.78 -57.40
N PHE A 396 -5.11 -7.60 -58.69
CA PHE A 396 -6.09 -7.34 -59.74
C PHE A 396 -5.74 -8.09 -61.03
N LYS A 397 -6.78 -8.52 -61.75
CA LYS A 397 -6.67 -9.24 -63.05
C LYS A 397 -6.24 -8.36 -64.22
N THR A 398 -6.80 -7.15 -64.30
CA THR A 398 -6.63 -6.24 -65.44
C THR A 398 -6.22 -4.86 -64.95
N PRO A 399 -5.58 -4.04 -65.80
CA PRO A 399 -5.22 -2.69 -65.41
C PRO A 399 -6.48 -1.84 -65.17
N GLY A 400 -7.56 -2.08 -65.92
CA GLY A 400 -8.86 -1.45 -65.72
C GLY A 400 -9.44 -1.72 -64.33
N ASN A 401 -9.47 -2.99 -63.90
CA ASN A 401 -9.94 -3.37 -62.57
C ASN A 401 -9.11 -2.74 -61.46
N CYS A 402 -7.80 -2.69 -61.68
CA CYS A 402 -6.88 -2.04 -60.76
C CYS A 402 -7.19 -0.55 -60.65
N SER A 403 -7.39 0.17 -61.75
CA SER A 403 -7.76 1.59 -61.75
C SER A 403 -9.16 1.86 -61.16
N SER A 404 -10.11 0.95 -61.36
CA SER A 404 -11.50 1.09 -60.87
C SER A 404 -11.74 0.46 -59.50
N ASN A 405 -10.69 0.03 -58.78
CA ASN A 405 -10.77 -0.65 -57.48
C ASN A 405 -11.68 -1.90 -57.46
N ILE A 406 -11.80 -2.62 -58.58
CA ILE A 406 -12.51 -3.90 -58.62
C ILE A 406 -11.55 -4.99 -58.13
N VAL A 407 -11.52 -5.16 -56.80
CA VAL A 407 -10.57 -6.03 -56.08
C VAL A 407 -10.76 -7.49 -56.47
N SER A 408 -9.65 -8.21 -56.71
CA SER A 408 -9.68 -9.68 -56.81
C SER A 408 -9.45 -10.31 -55.44
N CYS A 409 -8.37 -9.96 -54.75
CA CYS A 409 -8.13 -10.35 -53.36
C CYS A 409 -7.16 -9.38 -52.67
N SER A 410 -7.17 -9.35 -51.34
CA SER A 410 -6.25 -8.55 -50.52
C SER A 410 -5.66 -9.41 -49.42
N HIS A 411 -4.34 -9.30 -49.23
CA HIS A 411 -3.60 -10.05 -48.23
C HIS A 411 -2.67 -9.11 -47.47
N ASN A 412 -2.57 -9.33 -46.16
CA ASN A 412 -1.50 -8.75 -45.35
C ASN A 412 -0.34 -9.76 -45.21
N ASN A 413 0.77 -9.31 -44.64
CA ASN A 413 1.95 -10.17 -44.42
C ASN A 413 1.62 -11.49 -43.71
N ALA A 414 0.78 -11.46 -42.67
CA ALA A 414 0.39 -12.66 -41.92
C ALA A 414 -0.36 -13.69 -42.79
N THR A 415 -1.32 -13.23 -43.62
CA THR A 415 -2.02 -14.11 -44.55
C THR A 415 -1.12 -14.63 -45.66
N LEU A 416 -0.15 -13.84 -46.12
CA LEU A 416 0.83 -14.28 -47.11
C LEU A 416 1.77 -15.35 -46.52
N MET A 417 2.30 -15.13 -45.31
CA MET A 417 3.12 -16.13 -44.60
C MET A 417 2.39 -17.46 -44.40
N ALA A 418 1.07 -17.46 -44.26
CA ALA A 418 0.28 -18.70 -44.18
C ALA A 418 0.26 -19.49 -45.50
N PHE A 419 0.55 -18.84 -46.64
CA PHE A 419 0.71 -19.46 -47.95
C PHE A 419 2.16 -19.84 -48.30
N ASP A 420 3.12 -19.47 -47.45
CA ASP A 420 4.54 -19.84 -47.56
C ASP A 420 4.75 -21.22 -46.89
N THR A 421 4.58 -22.29 -47.67
CA THR A 421 4.63 -23.66 -47.17
C THR A 421 6.03 -24.17 -46.86
N ASP A 422 7.06 -23.58 -47.48
CA ASP A 422 8.47 -23.94 -47.32
C ASP A 422 9.23 -22.99 -46.38
N THR A 423 8.57 -21.97 -45.85
CA THR A 423 9.06 -21.05 -44.81
C THR A 423 10.30 -20.27 -45.23
N ASP A 424 10.45 -20.00 -46.53
CA ASP A 424 11.59 -19.26 -47.09
C ASP A 424 11.34 -17.74 -47.23
N GLY A 425 10.14 -17.28 -46.84
CA GLY A 425 9.68 -15.91 -46.95
C GLY A 425 9.20 -15.53 -48.35
N GLN A 426 9.03 -16.50 -49.26
CA GLN A 426 8.54 -16.29 -50.62
C GLN A 426 7.20 -17.00 -50.85
N VAL A 427 6.22 -16.25 -51.36
CA VAL A 427 4.92 -16.79 -51.72
C VAL A 427 4.78 -16.72 -53.23
N ARG A 428 4.49 -17.85 -53.86
CA ARG A 428 4.13 -17.87 -55.28
C ARG A 428 2.68 -17.41 -55.40
N LEU A 429 2.37 -16.55 -56.37
CA LEU A 429 0.97 -16.16 -56.60
C LEU A 429 0.03 -17.36 -56.82
N SER A 430 0.56 -18.45 -57.40
CA SER A 430 -0.16 -19.70 -57.59
C SER A 430 -0.36 -20.54 -56.33
N SER A 431 0.35 -20.25 -55.23
CA SER A 431 0.13 -20.91 -53.92
C SER A 431 -0.93 -20.21 -53.06
N ILE A 432 -1.44 -19.05 -53.49
CA ILE A 432 -2.54 -18.35 -52.81
C ILE A 432 -3.84 -19.09 -53.15
N THR A 433 -4.32 -19.91 -52.21
CA THR A 433 -5.53 -20.75 -52.36
C THR A 433 -6.82 -20.06 -51.93
N ASP A 434 -6.79 -18.73 -51.74
CA ASP A 434 -7.97 -17.95 -51.43
C ASP A 434 -9.00 -18.04 -52.57
N THR A 435 -10.15 -18.66 -52.30
CA THR A 435 -11.21 -18.88 -53.28
C THR A 435 -11.90 -17.59 -53.73
N SER A 436 -11.75 -16.50 -52.96
CA SER A 436 -12.14 -15.16 -53.41
C SER A 436 -11.15 -14.60 -54.44
N CYS A 437 -9.91 -15.09 -54.43
CA CYS A 437 -8.86 -14.68 -55.33
C CYS A 437 -8.95 -15.43 -56.67
N THR A 438 -9.58 -14.81 -57.65
CA THR A 438 -9.66 -15.37 -59.02
C THR A 438 -8.34 -15.25 -59.82
N ILE A 439 -7.20 -15.25 -59.14
CA ILE A 439 -5.85 -15.02 -59.69
C ILE A 439 -5.13 -16.33 -60.03
N ALA A 440 -5.68 -17.46 -59.55
CA ALA A 440 -5.20 -18.81 -59.84
C ALA A 440 -4.92 -19.00 -61.34
N ASP A 441 -3.86 -19.77 -61.62
CA ASP A 441 -3.48 -20.17 -62.97
C ASP A 441 -4.68 -20.85 -63.64
N ASP A 442 -5.21 -20.24 -64.71
CA ASP A 442 -6.02 -20.97 -65.69
C ASP A 442 -5.10 -21.86 -66.54
#